data_AF-A0A8T4QEX7-F1
#
_entry.id   AF-A0A8T4QEX7-F1
#
_cell.length_a   1.000
_cell.length_b   1.000
_cell.length_c   1.000
_cell.angle_alpha   90.00
_cell.angle_beta   90.00
_cell.angle_gamma   90.00
#
_symmetry.space_group_name_H-M   'P 1'
#
loop_
_entity.id
_entity.type
_entity.pdbx_description
1 polymer ?
#
loop_
_entity_poly.entity_id
_entity_poly.type
_entity_poly.pdbx_seq_one_letter_code
_entity_poly.pdbx_strand_id
1 'polypeptide(L)'
;MPIVAIILFIAHPVGRQVWFFSLFWTIPLIIKLLPKKHGEKAFLRSLGATFTAHAVGGAMWNYIVPMTPGAWIDLIPIVIYERLLFAGGITVSFVILNTILNKLDAKTKAEYINVDKKYVLFRHTA
;
A
#
# COMPACT_ATOMS: atom_id res chain seq x y z
N MET A 1 -0.61 -12.21 4.87
CA MET A 1 -1.80 -11.45 5.31
C MET A 1 -2.91 -11.40 4.25
N PRO A 2 -2.72 -10.90 3.02
CA PRO A 2 -3.84 -10.70 2.09
C PRO A 2 -4.62 -11.99 1.77
N ILE A 3 -3.93 -13.13 1.62
CA ILE A 3 -4.56 -14.43 1.38
C ILE A 3 -5.53 -14.81 2.51
N VAL A 4 -5.10 -14.68 3.77
CA VAL A 4 -5.95 -14.98 4.94
C VAL A 4 -7.14 -14.03 4.99
N ALA A 5 -6.94 -12.74 4.69
CA ALA A 5 -8.02 -11.76 4.62
C ALA A 5 -9.06 -12.11 3.54
N ILE A 6 -8.62 -12.51 2.34
CA ILE A 6 -9.51 -12.98 1.25
C ILE A 6 -10.36 -14.16 1.74
N ILE A 7 -9.73 -15.17 2.34
CA ILE A 7 -10.42 -16.37 2.84
C ILE A 7 -11.46 -16.00 3.89
N LEU A 8 -11.10 -15.19 4.89
CA LEU A 8 -12.02 -14.75 5.94
C LEU A 8 -13.18 -13.93 5.38
N PHE A 9 -12.90 -13.01 4.46
CA PHE A 9 -13.96 -12.20 3.86
C PHE A 9 -14.98 -13.05 3.10
N ILE A 10 -14.52 -14.01 2.28
CA ILE A 10 -15.40 -14.91 1.51
C ILE A 10 -16.16 -15.89 2.42
N ALA A 11 -15.57 -16.27 3.56
CA ALA A 11 -16.24 -17.12 4.54
C ALA A 11 -17.49 -16.46 5.15
N HIS A 12 -17.49 -15.13 5.30
CA HIS A 12 -18.63 -14.37 5.80
C HIS A 12 -19.82 -14.35 4.82
N PRO A 13 -21.09 -14.50 5.27
CA PRO A 13 -22.25 -14.58 4.39
C PRO A 13 -22.43 -13.39 3.44
N VAL A 14 -22.14 -12.16 3.90
CA VAL A 14 -22.18 -10.96 3.05
C VAL A 14 -20.98 -10.94 2.11
N GLY A 15 -19.77 -11.22 2.61
CA GLY A 15 -18.56 -11.16 1.81
C GLY A 15 -18.55 -12.17 0.67
N ARG A 16 -19.22 -13.32 0.82
CA ARG A 16 -19.44 -14.29 -0.27
C ARG A 16 -20.25 -13.71 -1.43
N GLN A 17 -21.24 -12.87 -1.14
CA GLN A 17 -22.09 -12.24 -2.18
C GLN A 17 -21.31 -11.18 -2.97
N VAL A 18 -20.29 -10.58 -2.34
CA VAL A 18 -19.41 -9.57 -2.93
C VAL A 18 -17.96 -10.04 -3.01
N TRP A 19 -17.74 -11.33 -3.30
CA TRP A 19 -16.41 -11.94 -3.29
C TRP A 19 -15.39 -11.18 -4.17
N PHE A 20 -15.85 -10.57 -5.26
CA PHE A 20 -15.03 -9.78 -6.18
C PHE A 20 -14.42 -8.53 -5.53
N PHE A 21 -15.00 -8.01 -4.44
CA PHE A 21 -14.40 -6.92 -3.67
C PHE A 21 -13.01 -7.29 -3.15
N SER A 22 -12.81 -8.57 -2.79
CA SER A 22 -11.52 -9.07 -2.31
C SER A 22 -10.43 -9.11 -3.39
N LEU A 23 -10.77 -8.91 -4.68
CA LEU A 23 -9.78 -8.86 -5.77
C LEU A 23 -8.80 -7.71 -5.61
N PHE A 24 -9.18 -6.61 -4.94
CA PHE A 24 -8.25 -5.55 -4.55
C PHE A 24 -7.06 -6.08 -3.73
N TRP A 25 -7.27 -7.14 -2.95
CA TRP A 25 -6.25 -7.69 -2.07
C TRP A 25 -5.30 -8.65 -2.79
N THR A 26 -5.53 -8.91 -4.08
CA THR A 26 -4.55 -9.55 -4.96
C THR A 26 -3.47 -8.58 -5.41
N ILE A 27 -3.72 -7.27 -5.43
CA ILE A 27 -2.75 -6.23 -5.81
C ILE A 27 -1.42 -6.36 -5.04
N PRO A 28 -1.39 -6.43 -3.70
CA PRO A 28 -0.12 -6.60 -2.97
C PRO A 28 0.57 -7.93 -3.28
N LEU A 29 -0.18 -8.99 -3.63
CA LEU A 29 0.39 -10.27 -4.04
C LEU A 29 1.07 -10.14 -5.41
N ILE A 30 0.38 -9.54 -6.38
CA ILE A 30 0.92 -9.28 -7.73
C ILE A 30 2.16 -8.42 -7.65
N ILE A 31 2.14 -7.33 -6.86
CA ILE A 31 3.29 -6.43 -6.70
C ILE A 31 4.51 -7.18 -6.13
N LYS A 32 4.29 -8.12 -5.20
CA LYS A 32 5.36 -8.97 -4.65
C LYS A 32 5.95 -9.93 -5.69
N LEU A 33 5.17 -10.36 -6.67
CA LEU A 33 5.61 -11.24 -7.76
C LEU A 33 6.28 -10.49 -8.91
N LEU A 34 6.09 -9.18 -9.02
CA LEU A 34 6.75 -8.37 -10.05
C LEU A 34 8.28 -8.40 -9.88
N PRO A 35 9.04 -8.36 -10.98
CA PRO A 35 10.50 -8.22 -10.92
C PRO A 35 10.90 -7.01 -10.06
N LYS A 36 11.99 -7.13 -9.29
CA LYS A 36 12.48 -6.09 -8.36
C LYS A 36 12.52 -4.69 -8.98
N LYS A 37 12.93 -4.58 -10.25
CA LYS A 37 12.95 -3.30 -11.01
C LYS A 37 11.60 -2.56 -11.03
N HIS A 38 10.49 -3.28 -10.96
CA HIS A 38 9.13 -2.72 -10.94
C HIS A 38 8.56 -2.75 -9.53
N GLY A 39 8.59 -3.90 -8.85
CA GLY A 39 7.98 -4.07 -7.52
C GLY A 39 8.58 -3.14 -6.46
N GLU A 40 9.85 -2.75 -6.62
CA GLU A 40 10.51 -1.82 -5.70
C GLU A 40 10.38 -0.34 -6.10
N LYS A 41 9.59 0.02 -7.12
CA LYS A 41 9.26 1.43 -7.35
C LYS A 41 8.48 1.95 -6.14
N ALA A 42 8.84 3.14 -5.64
CA ALA A 42 8.26 3.69 -4.41
C ALA A 42 6.73 3.68 -4.43
N PHE A 43 6.14 4.05 -5.57
CA PHE A 43 4.69 4.00 -5.76
C PHE A 43 4.10 2.59 -5.63
N LEU A 44 4.66 1.58 -6.31
CA LEU A 44 4.14 0.22 -6.23
C LEU A 44 4.33 -0.39 -4.83
N ARG A 45 5.46 -0.11 -4.16
CA ARG A 45 5.64 -0.51 -2.75
C ARG A 45 4.56 0.12 -1.85
N SER A 46 4.30 1.41 -2.03
CA SER A 46 3.28 2.14 -1.26
C SER A 46 1.87 1.64 -1.54
N LEU A 47 1.58 1.33 -2.81
CA LEU A 47 0.30 0.75 -3.24
C LEU A 47 0.08 -0.63 -2.62
N GLY A 48 1.10 -1.50 -2.65
CA GLY A 48 1.06 -2.80 -1.99
C GLY A 48 0.88 -2.67 -0.47
N ALA A 49 1.53 -1.70 0.17
CA ALA A 49 1.37 -1.44 1.60
C ALA A 49 -0.08 -1.04 1.94
N THR A 50 -0.65 -0.07 1.23
CA THR A 50 -2.01 0.39 1.55
C THR A 50 -3.07 -0.68 1.27
N PHE A 51 -2.94 -1.48 0.21
CA PHE A 51 -3.88 -2.58 -0.04
C PHE A 51 -3.70 -3.75 0.94
N THR A 52 -2.49 -3.96 1.49
CA THR A 52 -2.28 -4.94 2.56
C THR A 52 -3.01 -4.52 3.84
N ALA A 53 -2.89 -3.25 4.25
CA ALA A 53 -3.63 -2.72 5.40
C ALA A 53 -5.14 -2.77 5.17
N HIS A 54 -5.58 -2.39 3.96
CA HIS A 54 -6.99 -2.44 3.57
C HIS A 54 -7.54 -3.87 3.56
N ALA A 55 -6.76 -4.88 3.16
CA ALA A 55 -7.20 -6.27 3.21
C ALA A 55 -7.52 -6.73 4.63
N VAL A 56 -6.60 -6.47 5.57
CA VAL A 56 -6.79 -6.84 6.98
C VAL A 56 -7.97 -6.07 7.59
N GLY A 57 -8.03 -4.76 7.36
CA GLY A 57 -9.12 -3.92 7.82
C GLY A 57 -10.47 -4.33 7.25
N GLY A 58 -10.57 -4.58 5.95
CA GLY A 58 -11.80 -4.97 5.27
C GLY A 58 -12.31 -6.35 5.68
N ALA A 59 -11.40 -7.33 5.84
CA ALA A 59 -11.76 -8.64 6.36
C ALA A 59 -12.31 -8.52 7.79
N MET A 60 -11.64 -7.80 8.69
CA MET A 60 -12.12 -7.55 10.05
C MET A 60 -13.46 -6.81 10.07
N TRP A 61 -13.58 -5.73 9.28
CA TRP A 61 -14.77 -4.88 9.19
C TRP A 61 -16.03 -5.68 8.83
N ASN A 62 -15.91 -6.66 7.94
CA ASN A 62 -17.01 -7.51 7.51
C ASN A 62 -17.61 -8.35 8.66
N TYR A 63 -16.87 -8.58 9.75
CA TYR A 63 -17.35 -9.31 10.92
C TYR A 63 -17.84 -8.40 12.06
N ILE A 64 -17.38 -7.15 12.12
CA ILE A 64 -17.67 -6.25 13.24
C ILE A 64 -18.65 -5.13 12.88
N VAL A 65 -18.86 -4.85 11.58
CA VAL A 65 -19.81 -3.85 11.10
C VAL A 65 -20.84 -4.51 10.18
N PRO A 66 -22.15 -4.39 10.49
CA PRO A 66 -23.21 -4.98 9.68
C PRO A 66 -23.39 -4.18 8.38
N MET A 67 -22.60 -4.51 7.36
CA MET A 67 -22.70 -3.93 6.04
C MET A 67 -23.61 -4.76 5.12
N THR A 68 -24.36 -4.07 4.26
CA THR A 68 -25.08 -4.72 3.16
C THR A 68 -24.14 -5.00 1.98
N PRO A 69 -24.46 -5.98 1.11
CA PRO A 69 -23.74 -6.17 -0.16
C PRO A 69 -23.65 -4.90 -1.00
N GLY A 70 -24.73 -4.11 -1.07
CA GLY A 70 -24.77 -2.84 -1.80
C GLY A 70 -23.75 -1.84 -1.26
N ALA A 71 -23.64 -1.69 0.06
CA ALA A 71 -22.68 -0.78 0.66
C ALA A 71 -21.22 -1.18 0.35
N TRP A 72 -20.90 -2.48 0.24
CA TRP A 72 -19.59 -2.93 -0.22
C TRP A 72 -19.32 -2.58 -1.69
N ILE A 73 -20.34 -2.65 -2.55
CA ILE A 73 -20.22 -2.27 -3.96
C ILE A 73 -19.96 -0.77 -4.08
N ASP A 74 -20.67 0.05 -3.30
CA ASP A 74 -20.51 1.52 -3.30
C ASP A 74 -19.12 1.96 -2.81
N LEU A 75 -18.46 1.14 -1.98
CA LEU A 75 -17.08 1.39 -1.54
C LEU A 75 -16.04 1.20 -2.66
N ILE A 76 -16.34 0.49 -3.75
CA ILE A 76 -15.35 0.21 -4.82
C ILE A 76 -14.68 1.49 -5.36
N PRO A 77 -15.40 2.52 -5.84
CA PRO A 77 -14.78 3.75 -6.32
C PRO A 77 -14.01 4.48 -5.21
N ILE A 78 -14.52 4.45 -3.98
CA ILE A 78 -13.90 5.11 -2.82
C ILE A 78 -12.57 4.45 -2.47
N VAL A 79 -12.53 3.12 -2.43
CA VAL A 79 -11.31 2.35 -2.18
C VAL A 79 -10.26 2.67 -3.23
N ILE A 80 -10.61 2.68 -4.52
CA ILE A 80 -9.67 3.02 -5.60
C ILE A 80 -9.08 4.41 -5.36
N TYR A 81 -9.95 5.42 -5.15
CA TYR A 81 -9.53 6.79 -4.93
C TYR A 81 -8.60 6.92 -3.72
N GLU A 82 -9.03 6.43 -2.55
CA GLU A 82 -8.25 6.53 -1.32
C GLU A 82 -6.93 5.76 -1.39
N ARG A 83 -6.92 4.56 -1.98
CA ARG A 83 -5.69 3.77 -2.08
C ARG A 83 -4.68 4.42 -3.00
N LEU A 84 -5.12 5.03 -4.10
CA LEU A 84 -4.23 5.79 -4.98
C LEU A 84 -3.72 7.06 -4.30
N LEU A 85 -4.59 7.78 -3.59
CA LEU A 85 -4.23 8.98 -2.84
C LEU A 85 -3.19 8.67 -1.75
N PHE A 86 -3.40 7.62 -0.95
CA PHE A 86 -2.45 7.23 0.09
C PHE A 86 -1.14 6.68 -0.48
N ALA A 87 -1.19 5.87 -1.54
CA ALA A 87 0.03 5.40 -2.20
C ALA A 87 0.85 6.58 -2.75
N GLY A 88 0.19 7.56 -3.36
CA GLY A 88 0.81 8.80 -3.83
C GLY A 88 1.41 9.60 -2.68
N GLY A 89 0.64 9.85 -1.61
CA GLY A 89 1.10 10.56 -0.41
C GLY A 89 2.35 9.92 0.21
N ILE A 90 2.30 8.59 0.46
CA ILE A 90 3.46 7.84 1.00
C ILE A 90 4.65 7.97 0.06
N THR A 91 4.45 7.86 -1.25
CA THR A 91 5.54 7.98 -2.23
C THR A 91 6.20 9.35 -2.18
N VAL A 92 5.41 10.42 -2.22
CA VAL A 92 5.90 11.80 -2.18
C VAL A 92 6.62 12.06 -0.86
N SER A 93 6.02 11.72 0.28
CA SER A 93 6.62 11.89 1.60
C SER A 93 7.94 11.11 1.71
N PHE A 94 7.97 9.86 1.25
CA PHE A 94 9.17 9.02 1.34
C PHE A 94 10.32 9.57 0.49
N VAL A 95 10.04 10.03 -0.73
CA VAL A 95 11.05 10.62 -1.62
C VAL A 95 11.56 11.96 -1.09
N ILE A 96 10.68 12.82 -0.57
CA ILE A 96 11.06 14.10 0.02
C ILE A 96 11.93 13.89 1.25
N LEU A 97 11.50 13.02 2.18
CA LEU A 97 12.27 12.74 3.40
C LEU A 97 13.63 12.13 3.09
N ASN A 98 13.73 11.16 2.17
CA ASN A 98 15.03 10.62 1.74
C ASN A 98 15.92 11.71 1.12
N THR A 99 15.35 12.63 0.34
CA THR A 99 16.12 13.73 -0.27
C THR A 99 16.62 14.72 0.78
N ILE A 100 15.80 15.06 1.78
CA ILE A 100 16.20 15.93 2.89
C ILE A 100 17.29 15.26 3.73
N LEU A 101 17.09 13.99 4.10
CA LEU A 101 18.06 13.22 4.88
C LEU A 101 19.39 13.07 4.15
N ASN A 102 19.38 12.85 2.82
CA ASN A 102 20.60 12.83 2.01
C ASN A 102 21.39 14.15 2.07
N LYS A 103 20.70 15.29 2.05
CA LYS A 103 21.34 16.61 2.18
C LYS A 103 21.91 16.85 3.58
N LEU A 104 21.21 16.37 4.61
CA LEU A 104 21.67 16.47 6.00
C LEU A 104 22.86 15.56 6.28
N ASP A 105 22.84 14.33 5.78
CA ASP A 105 23.95 13.37 5.89
C ASP A 105 25.24 13.93 5.27
N ALA A 106 25.15 14.47 4.05
CA ALA A 106 26.29 15.10 3.37
C ALA A 106 26.89 16.28 4.16
N LYS A 107 26.08 16.98 4.97
CA LYS A 107 26.52 18.12 5.77
C LYS A 107 27.04 17.74 7.15
N THR A 108 26.48 16.69 7.76
CA THR A 108 26.71 16.34 9.17
C THR A 108 27.61 15.13 9.37
N LYS A 109 27.83 14.29 8.34
CA LYS A 109 28.54 13.01 8.43
C LYS A 109 28.04 12.14 9.60
N ALA A 110 26.75 12.23 9.90
CA ALA A 110 26.18 11.52 11.03
C ALA A 110 26.11 10.02 10.71
N GLU A 111 26.87 9.22 11.45
CA GLU A 111 27.02 7.77 11.25
C GLU A 111 25.69 6.99 11.31
N TYR A 112 24.65 7.59 11.89
CA TYR A 112 23.35 6.96 12.13
C TYR A 112 22.28 7.24 11.07
N ILE A 113 22.55 8.06 10.04
CA ILE A 113 21.56 8.38 9.00
C ILE A 113 21.62 7.35 7.86
N ASN A 114 20.67 6.42 7.84
CA ASN A 114 20.52 5.46 6.74
C ASN A 114 19.61 6.03 5.64
N VAL A 115 20.20 6.41 4.50
CA VAL A 115 19.50 6.98 3.34
C VAL A 115 19.38 5.94 2.23
N ASP A 116 18.17 5.72 1.73
CA ASP A 116 17.98 4.90 0.54
C ASP A 116 18.23 5.74 -0.74
N LYS A 117 19.49 5.69 -1.20
CA LYS A 117 19.98 6.44 -2.38
C LYS A 117 19.18 6.19 -3.66
N LYS A 118 18.41 5.10 -3.75
CA LYS A 118 17.54 4.80 -4.89
C LYS A 118 16.39 5.81 -5.04
N TYR A 119 15.97 6.44 -3.93
CA TYR A 119 14.77 7.29 -3.88
C TYR A 119 15.09 8.78 -3.63
N VAL A 120 16.34 9.19 -3.83
CA VAL A 120 16.78 10.59 -3.76
C VAL A 120 16.59 11.26 -5.12
N LEU A 121 15.91 12.42 -5.16
CA LEU A 121 15.61 13.16 -6.40
C LEU A 121 16.86 13.77 -7.06
N PHE A 122 17.74 14.35 -6.23
CA PHE A 122 18.96 15.01 -6.69
C PHE A 122 20.16 14.16 -6.26
N ARG A 123 20.59 13.24 -7.13
CA ARG A 123 21.85 12.53 -6.91
C ARG A 123 22.98 13.56 -7.06
N HIS A 124 23.70 13.84 -5.99
CA HIS A 124 25.01 14.45 -6.14
C HIS A 124 25.92 13.39 -6.76
N THR A 125 26.24 13.56 -8.05
CA THR A 125 27.49 13.04 -8.60
C THR A 125 28.61 13.75 -7.85
N ALA A 126 29.19 13.05 -6.87
CA ALA A 126 30.53 13.37 -6.41
C ALA A 126 31.54 12.87 -7.44
#